data_AF-A0A7V2MER3-F1
#
_entry.id   AF-A0A7V2MER3-F1
#
_cell.length_a   1.000
_cell.length_b   1.000
_cell.length_c   1.000
_cell.angle_alpha   90.00
_cell.angle_beta   90.00
_cell.angle_gamma   90.00
#
_symmetry.space_group_name_H-M   'P 1'
#
loop_
_entity.id
_entity.type
_entity.pdbx_description
1 polymer ?
#
loop_
_entity_poly.entity_id
_entity_poly.type
_entity_poly.pdbx_seq_one_letter_code
_entity_poly.pdbx_strand_id
1 'polypeptide(L)'
;MGRIHRRQLLQAAAGAAALTGLQGGSPVRPRIGLVPSTYPRLARPSSVDDPLDYERVRDMVWTAIRLGTPRAGSLEAKIRPGSWVVVKPNIVGLRGREFYRTGDITDMRVTRAVLEYVARFTKAGRITLAEGGSYRSLKDPAKDNVVYQDGVRRDAMTFDWGAEEFPGTGGSFEDMLAGFRKEFPGHGFDYVDLSYDCVRDRAGRFRRLETPRAPNGVGAFGARPDYFVTNTICKCDFLITVPVMKIHLQSGITCCLKNYVGTAPREAYAVPGTFHNAQLHSGHQVEGRIDPFLVDLAAFHPPDYAVVDGLRGLQYQEHNCGANDQMVQSNLVLAGEDAVAVDSLVSYLLGFNPWDMEFLHMAARREMGVRELDKADVAGAEPDLLRRRWAKPKGWFGRANRLWRITANPAEPAGQWKPCEIPTDTIHFDRWSGGAAPSGRTFAAATRIESRGHAKAFLWIGATGRFQAHLNGKLVLAEESRTRYRNGQFQQSVELEPGVNELVIRLEAIHPHPRVSAYLIGPRNDGDTVEGIRWMG
;
A
#
# COMPACT_ATOMS: atom_id res chain seq x y z
N MET A 1 -25.72 -27.92 36.76
CA MET A 1 -25.33 -26.55 36.35
C MET A 1 -24.78 -26.62 34.94
N GLY A 2 -25.57 -26.21 33.96
CA GLY A 2 -25.31 -26.43 32.53
C GLY A 2 -24.29 -25.45 31.93
N ARG A 3 -23.40 -25.97 31.08
CA ARG A 3 -22.40 -25.22 30.30
C ARG A 3 -23.09 -24.42 29.18
N ILE A 4 -22.88 -23.11 29.16
CA ILE A 4 -23.33 -22.21 28.08
C ILE A 4 -22.32 -22.29 26.93
N HIS A 5 -22.80 -22.57 25.72
CA HIS A 5 -22.01 -22.73 24.50
C HIS A 5 -21.61 -21.37 23.88
N ARG A 6 -20.36 -21.28 23.39
CA ARG A 6 -19.70 -20.13 22.73
C ARG A 6 -20.49 -19.46 21.58
N ARG A 7 -21.52 -20.12 21.03
CA ARG A 7 -22.43 -19.56 20.02
C ARG A 7 -23.43 -18.54 20.58
N GLN A 8 -23.84 -18.65 21.85
CA GLN A 8 -24.78 -17.71 22.47
C GLN A 8 -24.13 -16.35 22.81
N LEU A 9 -22.81 -16.33 23.08
CA LEU A 9 -22.03 -15.10 23.29
C LEU A 9 -21.88 -14.25 22.01
N LEU A 10 -21.76 -14.90 20.85
CA LEU A 10 -21.66 -14.21 19.55
C LEU A 10 -23.01 -13.64 19.08
N GLN A 11 -24.12 -14.32 19.39
CA GLN A 11 -25.47 -13.80 19.08
C GLN A 11 -25.88 -12.65 20.01
N ALA A 12 -25.46 -12.65 21.29
CA ALA A 12 -25.71 -11.54 22.20
C ALA A 12 -24.92 -10.27 21.80
N ALA A 13 -23.69 -10.42 21.30
CA ALA A 13 -22.90 -9.30 20.78
C ALA A 13 -23.45 -8.74 19.46
N ALA A 14 -23.98 -9.59 18.58
CA ALA A 14 -24.65 -9.17 17.35
C ALA A 14 -25.99 -8.45 17.62
N GLY A 15 -26.75 -8.88 18.63
CA GLY A 15 -28.00 -8.24 19.05
C GLY A 15 -27.79 -6.85 19.69
N ALA A 16 -26.69 -6.66 20.43
CA ALA A 16 -26.35 -5.36 21.00
C ALA A 16 -25.90 -4.35 19.93
N ALA A 17 -25.18 -4.80 18.89
CA ALA A 17 -24.78 -3.96 17.76
C ALA A 17 -25.97 -3.54 16.87
N ALA A 18 -27.01 -4.39 16.77
CA ALA A 18 -28.22 -4.09 16.01
C ALA A 18 -29.11 -3.01 16.67
N LEU A 19 -29.04 -2.85 18.00
CA LEU A 19 -29.81 -1.84 18.73
C LEU A 19 -29.13 -0.46 18.81
N THR A 20 -27.85 -0.35 18.47
CA THR A 20 -27.15 0.94 18.32
C THR A 20 -27.29 1.56 16.92
N GLY A 21 -27.95 0.88 15.98
CA GLY A 21 -28.14 1.34 14.60
C GLY A 21 -29.22 2.41 14.37
N LEU A 22 -29.78 3.01 15.44
CA LEU A 22 -30.87 3.99 15.36
C LEU A 22 -30.57 5.34 16.04
N GLN A 23 -29.31 5.76 16.06
CA GLN A 23 -28.96 7.15 16.32
C GLN A 23 -28.12 7.69 15.16
N GLY A 24 -28.72 8.63 14.41
CA GLY A 24 -28.12 9.31 13.26
C GLY A 24 -26.99 10.25 13.66
N GLY A 25 -25.88 9.69 14.15
CA GLY A 25 -24.59 10.37 14.21
C GLY A 25 -23.86 10.23 12.88
N SER A 26 -23.22 11.30 12.42
CA SER A 26 -22.28 11.22 11.30
C SER A 26 -21.21 10.16 11.60
N PRO A 27 -20.78 9.35 10.60
CA PRO A 27 -19.72 8.37 10.82
C PRO A 27 -18.47 9.06 11.41
N VAL A 28 -17.91 8.50 12.48
CA VAL A 28 -16.67 9.02 13.08
C VAL A 28 -15.56 8.90 12.04
N ARG A 29 -15.01 10.04 11.63
CA ARG A 29 -13.91 10.12 10.68
C ARG A 29 -12.62 9.61 11.34
N PRO A 30 -11.82 8.77 10.66
CA PRO A 30 -10.50 8.42 11.17
C PRO A 30 -9.62 9.65 11.26
N ARG A 31 -8.79 9.68 12.30
CA ARG A 31 -7.89 10.79 12.57
C ARG A 31 -6.45 10.42 12.25
N ILE A 32 -5.74 11.31 11.57
CA ILE A 32 -4.32 11.15 11.20
C ILE A 32 -3.52 12.26 11.86
N GLY A 33 -2.55 11.91 12.69
CA GLY A 33 -1.56 12.84 13.21
C GLY A 33 -0.50 13.09 12.15
N LEU A 34 -0.23 14.36 11.80
CA LEU A 34 0.79 14.77 10.85
C LEU A 34 1.75 15.76 11.51
N VAL A 35 2.99 15.33 11.74
CA VAL A 35 3.96 16.09 12.55
C VAL A 35 5.27 16.26 11.77
N PRO A 36 5.53 17.44 11.17
CA PRO A 36 6.85 17.82 10.71
C PRO A 36 7.76 18.20 11.88
N SER A 37 9.08 18.19 11.69
CA SER A 37 10.03 18.64 12.72
C SER A 37 9.85 20.11 13.09
N THR A 38 9.23 20.90 12.22
CA THR A 38 8.90 22.32 12.45
C THR A 38 7.62 22.50 13.27
N TYR A 39 6.93 21.43 13.67
CA TYR A 39 5.65 21.55 14.37
C TYR A 39 5.82 22.29 15.70
N PRO A 40 5.13 23.43 15.91
CA PRO A 40 5.46 24.37 17.00
C PRO A 40 5.17 23.84 18.41
N ARG A 41 4.41 22.75 18.53
CA ARG A 41 4.12 22.10 19.82
C ARG A 41 5.11 21.00 20.19
N LEU A 42 6.12 20.73 19.36
CA LEU A 42 7.23 19.88 19.76
C LEU A 42 8.04 20.59 20.86
N ALA A 43 8.65 19.81 21.74
CA ALA A 43 9.54 20.32 22.78
C ALA A 43 10.77 21.01 22.19
N ARG A 44 11.27 20.51 21.06
CA ARG A 44 12.39 21.08 20.31
C ARG A 44 12.07 21.05 18.80
N PRO A 45 11.29 22.02 18.27
CA PRO A 45 11.09 22.13 16.83
C PRO A 45 12.42 22.42 16.11
N SER A 46 12.54 22.00 14.86
CA SER A 46 13.71 22.24 14.00
C SER A 46 13.33 22.39 12.53
N SER A 47 14.19 23.09 11.78
CA SER A 47 14.16 23.10 10.33
C SER A 47 14.32 21.67 9.77
N VAL A 48 13.90 21.48 8.52
CA VAL A 48 14.14 20.23 7.78
C VAL A 48 15.63 19.97 7.57
N ASP A 49 16.47 21.00 7.55
CA ASP A 49 17.92 20.88 7.32
C ASP A 49 18.70 20.53 8.60
N ASP A 50 18.09 20.69 9.78
CA ASP A 50 18.75 20.39 11.04
C ASP A 50 18.87 18.86 11.24
N PRO A 51 19.99 18.37 11.79
CA PRO A 51 20.09 16.97 12.17
C PRO A 51 19.09 16.66 13.28
N LEU A 52 18.37 15.55 13.14
CA LEU A 52 17.51 15.03 14.20
C LEU A 52 18.33 14.11 15.10
N ASP A 53 18.22 14.27 16.41
CA ASP A 53 18.66 13.30 17.41
C ASP A 53 17.49 12.36 17.78
N TYR A 54 17.76 11.30 18.55
CA TYR A 54 16.71 10.38 18.99
C TYR A 54 15.57 11.09 19.74
N GLU A 55 15.91 12.02 20.63
CA GLU A 55 14.93 12.70 21.49
C GLU A 55 13.95 13.57 20.68
N ARG A 56 14.41 14.25 19.61
CA ARG A 56 13.53 14.95 18.66
C ARG A 56 12.64 13.97 17.90
N VAL A 57 13.21 12.89 17.37
CA VAL A 57 12.43 11.87 16.64
C VAL A 57 11.36 11.26 17.55
N ARG A 58 11.71 10.93 18.79
CA ARG A 58 10.78 10.38 19.79
C ARG A 58 9.62 11.34 20.05
N ASP A 59 9.92 12.62 20.25
CA ASP A 59 8.88 13.63 20.47
C ASP A 59 7.96 13.80 19.26
N MET A 60 8.51 13.77 18.03
CA MET A 60 7.72 13.78 16.80
C MET A 60 6.79 12.56 16.71
N VAL A 61 7.33 11.36 16.93
CA VAL A 61 6.56 10.10 16.89
C VAL A 61 5.45 10.11 17.93
N TRP A 62 5.76 10.46 19.17
CA TRP A 62 4.79 10.47 20.26
C TRP A 62 3.71 11.53 20.07
N THR A 63 4.08 12.70 19.54
CA THR A 63 3.13 13.75 19.18
C THR A 63 2.21 13.28 18.04
N ALA A 64 2.76 12.63 17.01
CA ALA A 64 1.97 12.08 15.92
C ALA A 64 0.97 11.03 16.42
N ILE A 65 1.40 10.10 17.28
CA ILE A 65 0.51 9.07 17.87
C ILE A 65 -0.64 9.73 18.67
N ARG A 66 -0.33 10.74 19.49
CA ARG A 66 -1.36 11.44 20.29
C ARG A 66 -2.35 12.20 19.41
N LEU A 67 -1.89 12.84 18.34
CA LEU A 67 -2.75 13.56 17.39
C LEU A 67 -3.55 12.61 16.49
N GLY A 68 -2.98 11.47 16.11
CA GLY A 68 -3.60 10.39 15.33
C GLY A 68 -4.49 9.49 16.17
N THR A 69 -5.28 10.08 17.06
CA THR A 69 -6.06 9.37 18.07
C THR A 69 -6.98 8.32 17.43
N PRO A 70 -6.92 7.04 17.84
CA PRO A 70 -7.88 6.03 17.35
C PRO A 70 -9.28 6.27 17.91
N ARG A 71 -10.29 5.59 17.35
CA ARG A 71 -11.69 5.63 17.82
C ARG A 71 -11.84 5.27 19.30
N ALA A 72 -10.92 4.48 19.85
CA ALA A 72 -10.88 4.16 21.28
C ALA A 72 -10.47 5.33 22.19
N GLY A 73 -10.16 6.50 21.62
CA GLY A 73 -9.82 7.73 22.36
C GLY A 73 -8.33 7.90 22.65
N SER A 74 -7.53 6.83 22.66
CA SER A 74 -6.07 6.89 22.67
C SER A 74 -5.48 5.54 22.24
N LEU A 75 -4.21 5.50 21.83
CA LEU A 75 -3.55 4.24 21.46
C LEU A 75 -3.44 3.30 22.67
N GLU A 76 -3.16 3.86 23.84
CA GLU A 76 -3.08 3.13 25.12
C GLU A 76 -4.40 2.49 25.49
N ALA A 77 -5.52 3.19 25.29
CA ALA A 77 -6.85 2.66 25.55
C ALA A 77 -7.23 1.56 24.55
N LYS A 78 -6.73 1.64 23.31
CA LYS A 78 -6.99 0.63 22.27
C LYS A 78 -6.23 -0.67 22.54
N ILE A 79 -5.00 -0.59 23.04
CA ILE A 79 -4.17 -1.75 23.39
C ILE A 79 -4.61 -2.30 24.74
N ARG A 80 -5.28 -3.47 24.74
CA ARG A 80 -5.79 -4.07 25.97
C ARG A 80 -4.63 -4.53 26.88
N PRO A 81 -4.80 -4.48 28.21
CA PRO A 81 -3.82 -5.04 29.13
C PRO A 81 -3.55 -6.53 28.83
N GLY A 82 -2.27 -6.92 28.84
CA GLY A 82 -1.82 -8.27 28.54
C GLY A 82 -1.70 -8.60 27.05
N SER A 83 -2.10 -7.71 26.14
CA SER A 83 -2.02 -7.96 24.69
C SER A 83 -0.60 -8.29 24.23
N TRP A 84 -0.51 -9.21 23.28
CA TRP A 84 0.65 -9.39 22.43
C TRP A 84 0.65 -8.34 21.30
N VAL A 85 1.50 -7.33 21.45
CA VAL A 85 1.69 -6.24 20.49
C VAL A 85 2.86 -6.58 19.57
N VAL A 86 2.64 -6.53 18.26
CA VAL A 86 3.68 -6.67 17.24
C VAL A 86 3.94 -5.31 16.60
N VAL A 87 5.20 -4.90 16.54
CA VAL A 87 5.67 -3.71 15.82
C VAL A 87 6.41 -4.16 14.57
N LYS A 88 5.90 -3.77 13.40
CA LYS A 88 6.39 -4.21 12.08
C LYS A 88 7.05 -3.06 11.30
N PRO A 89 8.34 -2.77 11.48
CA PRO A 89 9.06 -1.85 10.61
C PRO A 89 9.22 -2.37 9.18
N ASN A 90 9.54 -1.47 8.25
CA ASN A 90 9.95 -1.82 6.90
C ASN A 90 11.47 -1.99 6.81
N ILE A 91 11.94 -3.22 7.02
CA ILE A 91 13.35 -3.60 6.85
C ILE A 91 13.44 -4.51 5.63
N VAL A 92 13.77 -3.96 4.46
CA VAL A 92 13.87 -4.72 3.19
C VAL A 92 15.29 -5.23 2.94
N GLY A 93 16.29 -4.57 3.51
CA GLY A 93 17.70 -4.88 3.32
C GLY A 93 18.54 -4.30 4.45
N LEU A 94 19.80 -4.72 4.50
CA LEU A 94 20.79 -4.23 5.46
C LEU A 94 21.85 -3.41 4.72
N ARG A 95 22.44 -2.43 5.41
CA ARG A 95 23.53 -1.61 4.88
C ARG A 95 24.71 -2.50 4.45
N GLY A 96 25.37 -2.11 3.36
CA GLY A 96 26.46 -2.87 2.73
C GLY A 96 26.04 -3.69 1.51
N ARG A 97 24.73 -3.81 1.25
CA ARG A 97 24.22 -4.28 -0.04
C ARG A 97 24.35 -3.17 -1.09
N GLU A 98 24.68 -3.52 -2.34
CA GLU A 98 24.82 -2.56 -3.45
C GLU A 98 23.57 -1.69 -3.66
N PHE A 99 22.39 -2.27 -3.46
CA PHE A 99 21.12 -1.57 -3.63
C PHE A 99 20.75 -0.67 -2.43
N TYR A 100 21.43 -0.80 -1.29
CA TYR A 100 21.01 -0.09 -0.07
C TYR A 100 21.28 1.41 -0.18
N ARG A 101 20.33 2.21 0.30
CA ARG A 101 20.47 3.66 0.45
C ARG A 101 19.75 4.06 1.73
N THR A 102 20.27 5.05 2.46
CA THR A 102 19.52 5.59 3.61
C THR A 102 18.18 6.19 3.15
N GLY A 103 17.09 5.85 3.85
CA GLY A 103 15.71 6.10 3.41
C GLY A 103 15.06 4.92 2.67
N ASP A 104 15.78 3.82 2.49
CA ASP A 104 15.23 2.58 1.94
C ASP A 104 14.48 1.73 2.98
N ILE A 105 14.76 1.94 4.26
CA ILE A 105 14.13 1.24 5.39
C ILE A 105 13.60 2.25 6.39
N THR A 106 12.75 1.79 7.30
CA THR A 106 12.32 2.56 8.46
C THR A 106 13.52 2.96 9.31
N ASP A 107 13.61 4.24 9.64
CA ASP A 107 14.58 4.79 10.57
C ASP A 107 14.46 4.10 11.93
N MET A 108 15.58 3.59 12.44
CA MET A 108 15.58 2.86 13.70
C MET A 108 15.10 3.70 14.89
N ARG A 109 15.28 5.03 14.84
CA ARG A 109 14.82 5.93 15.90
C ARG A 109 13.30 5.98 15.95
N VAL A 110 12.63 5.88 14.80
CA VAL A 110 11.16 5.78 14.73
C VAL A 110 10.72 4.44 15.31
N THR A 111 11.37 3.34 14.90
CA THR A 111 11.08 1.99 15.43
C THR A 111 11.24 1.94 16.95
N ARG A 112 12.37 2.48 17.47
CA ARG A 112 12.65 2.57 18.91
C ARG A 112 11.62 3.42 19.63
N ALA A 113 11.25 4.58 19.08
CA ALA A 113 10.27 5.47 19.70
C ALA A 113 8.87 4.84 19.81
N VAL A 114 8.46 4.02 18.82
CA VAL A 114 7.20 3.26 18.87
C VAL A 114 7.26 2.17 19.94
N LEU A 115 8.35 1.39 19.99
CA LEU A 115 8.54 0.37 21.03
C LEU A 115 8.53 1.00 22.44
N GLU A 116 9.26 2.11 22.63
CA GLU A 116 9.29 2.85 23.90
C GLU A 116 7.89 3.38 24.25
N TYR A 117 7.13 3.91 23.29
CA TYR A 117 5.76 4.39 23.53
C TYR A 117 4.87 3.27 24.08
N VAL A 118 4.88 2.10 23.42
CA VAL A 118 4.06 0.96 23.83
C VAL A 118 4.47 0.48 25.22
N ALA A 119 5.77 0.33 25.47
CA ALA A 119 6.29 -0.11 26.77
C ALA A 119 5.95 0.87 27.90
N ARG A 120 6.01 2.17 27.62
CA ARG A 120 5.89 3.21 28.65
C ARG A 120 4.45 3.56 29.01
N PHE A 121 3.55 3.53 28.03
CA PHE A 121 2.19 4.06 28.20
C PHE A 121 1.10 2.99 28.18
N THR A 122 1.44 1.73 27.88
CA THR A 122 0.46 0.63 27.82
C THR A 122 0.75 -0.45 28.85
N LYS A 123 -0.17 -1.41 28.96
CA LYS A 123 0.00 -2.61 29.79
C LYS A 123 0.14 -3.86 28.91
N ALA A 124 0.74 -3.76 27.73
CA ALA A 124 0.98 -4.89 26.84
C ALA A 124 1.74 -6.02 27.58
N GLY A 125 1.36 -7.28 27.38
CA GLY A 125 2.05 -8.41 28.04
C GLY A 125 3.35 -8.80 27.32
N ARG A 126 3.31 -8.72 25.98
CA ARG A 126 4.41 -9.08 25.09
C ARG A 126 4.52 -8.06 23.97
N ILE A 127 5.73 -7.58 23.68
CA ILE A 127 6.04 -6.61 22.64
C ILE A 127 7.10 -7.24 21.72
N THR A 128 6.71 -7.53 20.48
CA THR A 128 7.57 -8.17 19.49
C THR A 128 7.98 -7.19 18.41
N LEU A 129 9.28 -7.10 18.15
CA LEU A 129 9.79 -6.50 16.92
C LEU A 129 9.79 -7.56 15.81
N ALA A 130 8.94 -7.40 14.80
CA ALA A 130 8.84 -8.37 13.70
C ALA A 130 9.23 -7.72 12.38
N GLU A 131 10.07 -8.37 11.58
CA GLU A 131 10.46 -7.86 10.27
C GLU A 131 10.57 -9.00 9.25
N GLY A 132 10.57 -8.68 7.95
CA GLY A 132 10.82 -9.69 6.91
C GLY A 132 11.57 -9.08 5.72
N GLY A 133 12.89 -9.07 5.82
CA GLY A 133 13.80 -8.51 4.82
C GLY A 133 14.36 -9.51 3.81
N SER A 134 15.01 -9.02 2.76
CA SER A 134 15.52 -9.81 1.64
C SER A 134 16.86 -10.52 1.91
N TYR A 135 17.21 -10.79 3.18
CA TYR A 135 18.40 -11.55 3.59
C TYR A 135 18.04 -12.93 4.12
N ARG A 136 19.07 -13.76 4.28
CA ARG A 136 18.98 -15.05 4.97
C ARG A 136 19.24 -14.86 6.46
N SER A 137 18.45 -15.52 7.31
CA SER A 137 18.72 -15.58 8.76
C SER A 137 20.02 -16.32 9.03
N LEU A 138 20.59 -16.18 10.23
CA LEU A 138 21.84 -16.86 10.60
C LEU A 138 21.75 -18.41 10.54
N LYS A 139 20.54 -18.96 10.68
CA LYS A 139 20.28 -20.40 10.70
C LYS A 139 20.10 -21.01 9.31
N ASP A 140 19.88 -20.20 8.27
CA ASP A 140 19.70 -20.69 6.91
C ASP A 140 21.06 -21.11 6.32
N PRO A 141 21.23 -22.38 5.91
CA PRO A 141 22.50 -22.88 5.37
C PRO A 141 22.83 -22.32 3.98
N ALA A 142 21.86 -21.71 3.29
CA ALA A 142 22.09 -21.11 1.99
C ALA A 142 23.05 -19.91 2.08
N LYS A 143 23.86 -19.73 1.03
CA LYS A 143 24.91 -18.71 0.95
C LYS A 143 24.52 -17.50 0.10
N ASP A 144 23.39 -17.54 -0.60
CA ASP A 144 22.86 -16.41 -1.35
C ASP A 144 22.24 -15.39 -0.38
N ASN A 145 22.27 -14.10 -0.72
CA ASN A 145 21.60 -13.06 0.06
C ASN A 145 21.98 -13.00 1.56
N VAL A 146 23.11 -13.57 1.96
CA VAL A 146 23.70 -13.39 3.28
C VAL A 146 24.35 -12.01 3.37
N VAL A 147 24.38 -11.43 4.57
CA VAL A 147 25.04 -10.15 4.83
C VAL A 147 26.19 -10.39 5.79
N TYR A 148 27.33 -9.76 5.53
CA TYR A 148 28.48 -9.77 6.43
C TYR A 148 28.78 -8.35 6.91
N GLN A 149 29.13 -8.23 8.18
CA GLN A 149 29.66 -7.02 8.81
C GLN A 149 30.89 -7.44 9.60
N ASP A 150 32.02 -6.78 9.34
CA ASP A 150 33.31 -7.09 9.98
C ASP A 150 33.70 -8.58 9.87
N GLY A 151 33.45 -9.17 8.69
CA GLY A 151 33.72 -10.59 8.42
C GLY A 151 32.75 -11.58 9.07
N VAL A 152 31.76 -11.12 9.84
CA VAL A 152 30.77 -11.96 10.54
C VAL A 152 29.42 -11.88 9.84
N ARG A 153 28.77 -13.03 9.62
CA ARG A 153 27.42 -13.08 9.06
C ARG A 153 26.43 -12.43 10.03
N ARG A 154 25.58 -11.53 9.52
CA ARG A 154 24.55 -10.81 10.27
C ARG A 154 23.17 -10.97 9.62
N ASP A 155 22.14 -10.92 10.46
CA ASP A 155 20.75 -10.64 10.10
C ASP A 155 20.32 -9.31 10.74
N ALA A 156 19.08 -8.83 10.54
CA ALA A 156 18.69 -7.54 11.14
C ALA A 156 18.76 -7.52 12.67
N MET A 157 18.55 -8.66 13.33
CA MET A 157 18.63 -8.73 14.79
C MET A 157 20.02 -8.36 15.27
N THR A 158 21.05 -8.89 14.61
CA THR A 158 22.45 -8.81 15.04
C THR A 158 23.30 -7.80 14.27
N PHE A 159 22.77 -7.21 13.20
CA PHE A 159 23.44 -6.17 12.42
C PHE A 159 23.58 -4.89 13.25
N ASP A 160 24.79 -4.37 13.39
CA ASP A 160 25.04 -3.10 14.07
C ASP A 160 24.84 -1.94 13.09
N TRP A 161 23.81 -1.15 13.34
CA TRP A 161 23.49 0.00 12.49
C TRP A 161 24.40 1.20 12.76
N GLY A 162 25.20 1.17 13.83
CA GLY A 162 26.12 2.23 14.19
C GLY A 162 25.44 3.55 14.53
N ALA A 163 26.19 4.49 15.07
CA ALA A 163 25.65 5.78 15.51
C ALA A 163 25.54 6.83 14.38
N GLU A 164 26.15 6.60 13.22
CA GLU A 164 26.24 7.59 12.15
C GLU A 164 24.95 7.72 11.34
N GLU A 165 24.35 6.60 10.93
CA GLU A 165 23.13 6.61 10.12
C GLU A 165 21.90 7.03 10.94
N PHE A 166 21.85 6.61 12.21
CA PHE A 166 20.76 6.90 13.15
C PHE A 166 21.26 7.47 14.48
N PRO A 167 21.66 8.75 14.53
CA PRO A 167 22.23 9.37 15.73
C PRO A 167 21.36 9.22 16.99
N GLY A 168 21.98 8.74 18.07
CA GLY A 168 21.36 8.58 19.40
C GLY A 168 20.61 7.27 19.63
N THR A 169 20.53 6.36 18.64
CA THR A 169 20.03 5.00 18.85
C THR A 169 21.13 3.96 18.71
N GLY A 170 21.86 3.95 17.59
CA GLY A 170 23.00 3.05 17.39
C GLY A 170 22.73 1.55 17.63
N GLY A 171 23.76 0.73 17.49
CA GLY A 171 23.72 -0.68 17.88
C GLY A 171 22.81 -1.55 17.00
N SER A 172 22.57 -2.76 17.50
CA SER A 172 21.70 -3.75 16.86
C SER A 172 20.28 -3.72 17.43
N PHE A 173 19.32 -4.41 16.78
CA PHE A 173 18.01 -4.64 17.38
C PHE A 173 18.10 -5.52 18.63
N GLU A 174 19.07 -6.44 18.69
CA GLU A 174 19.33 -7.22 19.89
C GLU A 174 19.70 -6.34 21.10
N ASP A 175 20.61 -5.39 20.92
CA ASP A 175 21.00 -4.43 21.97
C ASP A 175 19.82 -3.57 22.41
N MET A 176 19.04 -3.07 21.44
CA MET A 176 17.85 -2.28 21.70
C MET A 176 16.83 -3.04 22.55
N LEU A 177 16.50 -4.29 22.17
CA LEU A 177 15.54 -5.11 22.91
C LEU A 177 16.09 -5.52 24.28
N ALA A 178 17.39 -5.79 24.40
CA ALA A 178 18.02 -6.04 25.70
C ALA A 178 17.94 -4.83 26.63
N GLY A 179 18.11 -3.61 26.10
CA GLY A 179 17.88 -2.36 26.83
C GLY A 179 16.44 -2.26 27.33
N PHE A 180 15.46 -2.48 26.46
CA PHE A 180 14.05 -2.43 26.84
C PHE A 180 13.66 -3.49 27.88
N ARG A 181 14.20 -4.71 27.82
CA ARG A 181 13.97 -5.73 28.87
C ARG A 181 14.47 -5.28 30.24
N LYS A 182 15.58 -4.53 30.28
CA LYS A 182 16.13 -3.98 31.54
C LYS A 182 15.32 -2.80 32.05
N GLU A 183 14.92 -1.90 31.17
CA GLU A 183 14.17 -0.68 31.53
C GLU A 183 12.71 -0.96 31.89
N PHE A 184 12.08 -1.92 31.19
CA PHE A 184 10.66 -2.23 31.31
C PHE A 184 10.41 -3.72 31.63
N PRO A 185 10.82 -4.20 32.82
CA PRO A 185 10.75 -5.62 33.19
C PRO A 185 9.32 -6.18 33.30
N GLY A 186 8.30 -5.32 33.29
CA GLY A 186 6.88 -5.71 33.27
C GLY A 186 6.37 -6.21 31.92
N HIS A 187 7.18 -6.15 30.86
CA HIS A 187 6.82 -6.59 29.51
C HIS A 187 7.78 -7.68 29.02
N GLY A 188 7.26 -8.67 28.29
CA GLY A 188 8.10 -9.57 27.51
C GLY A 188 8.52 -8.89 26.20
N PHE A 189 9.82 -8.80 25.91
CA PHE A 189 10.32 -8.34 24.60
C PHE A 189 10.98 -9.47 23.81
N ASP A 190 10.66 -9.58 22.54
CA ASP A 190 11.32 -10.52 21.62
C ASP A 190 11.35 -10.01 20.17
N TYR A 191 11.98 -10.80 19.32
CA TYR A 191 12.18 -10.52 17.90
C TYR A 191 11.70 -11.71 17.07
N VAL A 192 11.09 -11.44 15.92
CA VAL A 192 10.69 -12.46 14.95
C VAL A 192 11.11 -12.06 13.54
N ASP A 193 11.88 -12.93 12.89
CA ASP A 193 12.10 -12.90 11.45
C ASP A 193 10.93 -13.60 10.74
N LEU A 194 10.02 -12.79 10.19
CA LEU A 194 8.84 -13.22 9.43
C LEU A 194 9.21 -14.02 8.19
N SER A 195 10.44 -13.93 7.70
CA SER A 195 10.93 -14.73 6.58
C SER A 195 10.92 -16.23 6.87
N TYR A 196 10.95 -16.62 8.16
CA TYR A 196 11.01 -18.00 8.63
C TYR A 196 9.89 -18.34 9.65
N ASP A 197 8.79 -17.58 9.64
CA ASP A 197 7.65 -17.76 10.55
C ASP A 197 6.39 -18.29 9.82
N CYS A 198 6.56 -19.04 8.74
CA CYS A 198 5.41 -19.53 7.97
C CYS A 198 4.50 -20.42 8.82
N VAL A 199 3.17 -20.26 8.64
CA VAL A 199 2.19 -21.16 9.23
C VAL A 199 2.38 -22.57 8.64
N ARG A 200 2.47 -23.56 9.53
CA ARG A 200 2.67 -24.97 9.17
C ARG A 200 1.53 -25.85 9.66
N ASP A 201 1.29 -26.96 8.98
CA ASP A 201 0.37 -28.01 9.43
C ASP A 201 0.99 -28.87 10.55
N ARG A 202 0.24 -29.85 11.08
CA ARG A 202 0.73 -30.75 12.14
C ARG A 202 1.93 -31.61 11.70
N ALA A 203 2.16 -31.77 10.40
CA ALA A 203 3.30 -32.49 9.84
C ALA A 203 4.49 -31.55 9.51
N GLY A 204 4.40 -30.26 9.87
CA GLY A 204 5.46 -29.28 9.64
C GLY A 204 5.50 -28.69 8.22
N ARG A 205 4.55 -29.04 7.35
CA ARG A 205 4.49 -28.51 5.97
C ARG A 205 3.88 -27.13 5.95
N PHE A 206 4.35 -26.26 5.05
CA PHE A 206 3.75 -24.95 4.84
C PHE A 206 2.27 -25.06 4.51
N ARG A 207 1.46 -24.25 5.17
CA ARG A 207 0.02 -24.23 5.00
C ARG A 207 -0.40 -22.99 4.24
N ARG A 208 -1.12 -23.18 3.14
CA ARG A 208 -1.85 -22.10 2.48
C ARG A 208 -3.15 -21.84 3.21
N LEU A 209 -3.45 -20.57 3.42
CA LEU A 209 -4.71 -20.12 4.01
C LEU A 209 -5.47 -19.31 2.95
N GLU A 210 -6.76 -19.59 2.84
CA GLU A 210 -7.67 -18.78 2.04
C GLU A 210 -7.74 -17.37 2.62
N THR A 211 -7.71 -16.38 1.74
CA THR A 211 -7.88 -14.97 2.11
C THR A 211 -9.23 -14.79 2.80
N PRO A 212 -9.28 -14.19 4.01
CA PRO A 212 -10.54 -13.93 4.68
C PRO A 212 -11.46 -13.08 3.82
N ARG A 213 -12.79 -13.27 3.92
CA ARG A 213 -13.74 -12.37 3.27
C ARG A 213 -14.04 -11.18 4.19
N ALA A 214 -14.19 -10.00 3.60
CA ALA A 214 -14.70 -8.82 4.28
C ALA A 214 -16.18 -9.03 4.70
N PRO A 215 -16.72 -8.23 5.63
CA PRO A 215 -18.13 -8.33 6.06
C PRO A 215 -19.13 -8.24 4.90
N ASN A 216 -18.83 -7.43 3.88
CA ASN A 216 -19.60 -7.33 2.64
C ASN A 216 -19.41 -8.48 1.63
N GLY A 217 -18.65 -9.53 1.98
CA GLY A 217 -18.43 -10.73 1.17
C GLY A 217 -17.27 -10.65 0.17
N VAL A 218 -16.65 -9.48 0.00
CA VAL A 218 -15.49 -9.30 -0.90
C VAL A 218 -14.33 -10.17 -0.43
N GLY A 219 -13.81 -11.01 -1.34
CA GLY A 219 -12.70 -11.93 -1.08
C GLY A 219 -11.37 -11.45 -1.63
N ALA A 220 -10.52 -12.39 -2.06
CA ALA A 220 -9.23 -12.09 -2.66
C ALA A 220 -9.35 -11.35 -4.00
N PHE A 221 -8.35 -10.53 -4.31
CA PHE A 221 -8.17 -9.90 -5.61
C PHE A 221 -7.05 -10.53 -6.43
N GLY A 222 -6.08 -11.18 -5.78
CA GLY A 222 -4.95 -11.82 -6.42
C GLY A 222 -5.37 -12.91 -7.42
N ALA A 223 -4.47 -13.24 -8.34
CA ALA A 223 -4.71 -14.32 -9.33
C ALA A 223 -4.99 -15.68 -8.68
N ARG A 224 -4.66 -15.83 -7.40
CA ARG A 224 -5.03 -16.94 -6.54
C ARG A 224 -5.52 -16.43 -5.18
N PRO A 225 -6.49 -17.11 -4.56
CA PRO A 225 -7.11 -16.62 -3.34
C PRO A 225 -6.39 -17.03 -2.05
N ASP A 226 -5.35 -17.87 -2.14
CA ASP A 226 -4.71 -18.51 -0.98
C ASP A 226 -3.22 -18.17 -0.84
N TYR A 227 -2.80 -17.88 0.39
CA TYR A 227 -1.46 -17.37 0.70
C TYR A 227 -0.75 -18.22 1.77
N PHE A 228 0.57 -18.31 1.67
CA PHE A 228 1.41 -18.63 2.83
C PHE A 228 1.57 -17.35 3.65
N VAL A 229 1.29 -17.44 4.94
CA VAL A 229 1.30 -16.30 5.86
C VAL A 229 2.08 -16.65 7.12
N THR A 230 2.33 -15.66 7.96
CA THR A 230 3.15 -15.81 9.17
C THR A 230 2.31 -15.99 10.43
N ASN A 231 2.80 -16.80 11.38
CA ASN A 231 2.11 -17.03 12.64
C ASN A 231 1.96 -15.74 13.44
N THR A 232 3.03 -14.94 13.50
CA THR A 232 3.12 -13.73 14.30
C THR A 232 2.08 -12.71 13.88
N ILE A 233 1.97 -12.45 12.58
CA ILE A 233 0.99 -11.49 12.05
C ILE A 233 -0.44 -12.01 12.26
N CYS A 234 -0.71 -13.29 12.03
CA CYS A 234 -2.07 -13.84 12.14
C CYS A 234 -2.57 -14.08 13.58
N LYS A 235 -1.68 -14.08 14.58
CA LYS A 235 -2.01 -14.48 15.95
C LYS A 235 -1.74 -13.39 17.00
N CYS A 236 -1.10 -12.29 16.64
CA CYS A 236 -0.94 -11.18 17.56
C CYS A 236 -2.29 -10.57 17.93
N ASP A 237 -2.35 -9.93 19.10
CA ASP A 237 -3.58 -9.25 19.55
C ASP A 237 -3.67 -7.83 18.99
N PHE A 238 -2.52 -7.24 18.65
CA PHE A 238 -2.42 -5.87 18.16
C PHE A 238 -1.20 -5.68 17.25
N LEU A 239 -1.42 -5.15 16.05
CA LEU A 239 -0.37 -4.93 15.05
C LEU A 239 -0.16 -3.44 14.75
N ILE A 240 1.04 -2.94 15.04
CA ILE A 240 1.49 -1.60 14.65
C ILE A 240 2.41 -1.73 13.43
N THR A 241 1.97 -1.24 12.27
CA THR A 241 2.82 -1.18 11.06
C THR A 241 3.63 0.12 11.06
N VAL A 242 4.93 0.03 10.78
CA VAL A 242 5.85 1.19 10.82
C VAL A 242 6.61 1.32 9.49
N PRO A 243 5.94 1.67 8.37
CA PRO A 243 6.60 1.76 7.08
C PRO A 243 7.47 3.02 6.93
N VAL A 244 8.42 2.98 6.00
CA VAL A 244 9.10 4.17 5.48
C VAL A 244 8.33 4.74 4.29
N MET A 245 8.20 6.07 4.25
CA MET A 245 7.63 6.82 3.13
C MET A 245 8.65 6.91 2.00
N LYS A 246 8.42 6.19 0.89
CA LYS A 246 9.23 6.28 -0.33
C LYS A 246 8.43 5.92 -1.58
N ILE A 247 8.99 6.20 -2.76
CA ILE A 247 8.44 5.77 -4.05
C ILE A 247 8.70 4.28 -4.25
N HIS A 248 7.78 3.59 -4.91
CA HIS A 248 7.91 2.17 -5.28
C HIS A 248 7.45 1.93 -6.73
N LEU A 249 8.23 1.19 -7.52
CA LEU A 249 8.06 0.99 -8.96
C LEU A 249 6.68 0.41 -9.33
N GLN A 250 6.21 -0.57 -8.56
CA GLN A 250 5.00 -1.31 -8.93
C GLN A 250 3.69 -0.81 -8.28
N SER A 251 3.77 -0.13 -7.13
CA SER A 251 2.61 0.31 -6.34
C SER A 251 2.53 1.83 -6.16
N GLY A 252 3.43 2.58 -6.81
CA GLY A 252 3.55 4.04 -6.67
C GLY A 252 4.32 4.43 -5.41
N ILE A 253 3.87 3.96 -4.25
CA ILE A 253 4.48 4.27 -2.95
C ILE A 253 4.78 3.00 -2.13
N THR A 254 5.74 3.12 -1.21
CA THR A 254 5.84 2.29 -0.02
C THR A 254 5.10 3.03 1.08
N CYS A 255 4.05 2.43 1.64
CA CYS A 255 3.50 2.73 2.97
C CYS A 255 2.66 1.54 3.48
N CYS A 256 1.71 1.74 4.39
CA CYS A 256 1.20 0.75 5.34
C CYS A 256 0.85 -0.59 4.71
N LEU A 257 0.06 -0.60 3.63
CA LEU A 257 -0.35 -1.83 2.96
C LEU A 257 0.79 -2.47 2.18
N LYS A 258 1.68 -1.68 1.58
CA LYS A 258 2.87 -2.22 0.89
C LYS A 258 3.85 -2.91 1.85
N ASN A 259 3.89 -2.49 3.12
CA ASN A 259 4.74 -3.12 4.13
C ASN A 259 4.36 -4.60 4.40
N TYR A 260 3.13 -5.01 4.06
CA TYR A 260 2.69 -6.41 4.18
C TYR A 260 3.41 -7.36 3.23
N VAL A 261 4.06 -6.88 2.17
CA VAL A 261 4.92 -7.75 1.35
C VAL A 261 6.03 -8.39 2.19
N GLY A 262 6.56 -7.65 3.18
CA GLY A 262 7.54 -8.15 4.14
C GLY A 262 6.94 -9.02 5.25
N THR A 263 5.64 -9.36 5.19
CA THR A 263 5.03 -10.37 6.07
C THR A 263 4.88 -11.73 5.39
N ALA A 264 5.07 -11.78 4.06
CA ALA A 264 5.04 -13.02 3.30
C ALA A 264 6.36 -13.78 3.55
N PRO A 265 6.30 -15.01 4.07
CA PRO A 265 7.49 -15.73 4.53
C PRO A 265 8.37 -16.14 3.34
N ARG A 266 9.62 -15.70 3.34
CA ARG A 266 10.58 -15.99 2.27
C ARG A 266 10.85 -17.47 2.11
N GLU A 267 10.85 -18.23 3.20
CA GLU A 267 10.99 -19.69 3.15
C GLU A 267 9.94 -20.39 2.28
N ALA A 268 8.80 -19.72 2.01
CA ALA A 268 7.73 -20.24 1.17
C ALA A 268 7.63 -19.58 -0.21
N TYR A 269 8.28 -18.42 -0.43
CA TYR A 269 8.10 -17.61 -1.64
C TYR A 269 9.37 -17.18 -2.36
N ALA A 270 10.53 -17.24 -1.70
CA ALA A 270 11.80 -16.88 -2.31
C ALA A 270 12.34 -18.03 -3.17
N VAL A 271 12.91 -17.67 -4.31
CA VAL A 271 13.70 -18.59 -5.14
C VAL A 271 15.18 -18.38 -4.78
N PRO A 272 16.00 -19.44 -4.64
CA PRO A 272 17.43 -19.29 -4.36
C PRO A 272 18.11 -18.30 -5.32
N GLY A 273 18.94 -17.42 -4.77
CA GLY A 273 19.61 -16.35 -5.52
C GLY A 273 18.74 -15.11 -5.79
N THR A 274 17.42 -15.18 -5.59
CA THR A 274 16.52 -14.07 -5.90
C THR A 274 16.33 -13.12 -4.72
N PHE A 275 16.46 -11.83 -4.98
CA PHE A 275 16.33 -10.78 -3.97
C PHE A 275 14.92 -10.74 -3.36
N HIS A 276 13.86 -10.78 -4.16
CA HIS A 276 12.48 -10.63 -3.72
C HIS A 276 11.72 -11.97 -3.62
N ASN A 277 10.50 -11.94 -3.07
CA ASN A 277 9.57 -13.08 -3.01
C ASN A 277 9.00 -13.43 -4.40
N ALA A 278 9.84 -13.97 -5.30
CA ALA A 278 9.50 -14.19 -6.70
C ALA A 278 8.23 -15.02 -6.92
N GLN A 279 7.97 -16.04 -6.10
CA GLN A 279 6.76 -16.87 -6.22
C GLN A 279 5.48 -16.15 -5.75
N LEU A 280 5.60 -15.19 -4.83
CA LEU A 280 4.48 -14.31 -4.47
C LEU A 280 4.12 -13.45 -5.69
N HIS A 281 5.12 -12.79 -6.27
CA HIS A 281 4.96 -11.91 -7.43
C HIS A 281 4.40 -12.67 -8.64
N SER A 282 5.01 -13.80 -9.03
CA SER A 282 4.56 -14.55 -10.21
C SER A 282 3.22 -15.25 -10.00
N GLY A 283 2.94 -15.72 -8.78
CA GLY A 283 1.76 -16.52 -8.49
C GLY A 283 0.50 -15.74 -8.12
N HIS A 284 0.62 -14.47 -7.66
CA HIS A 284 -0.52 -13.70 -7.14
C HIS A 284 -0.72 -12.36 -7.84
N GLN A 285 0.22 -11.90 -8.67
CA GLN A 285 0.01 -10.70 -9.48
C GLN A 285 -1.17 -10.86 -10.44
N VAL A 286 -1.85 -9.78 -10.75
CA VAL A 286 -2.88 -9.74 -11.80
C VAL A 286 -2.39 -8.78 -12.88
N GLU A 287 -2.15 -9.31 -14.08
CA GLU A 287 -1.65 -8.53 -15.23
C GLU A 287 -0.37 -7.72 -14.94
N GLY A 288 0.53 -8.30 -14.13
CA GLY A 288 1.80 -7.65 -13.76
C GLY A 288 1.71 -6.68 -12.57
N ARG A 289 0.51 -6.52 -11.98
CA ARG A 289 0.26 -5.64 -10.83
C ARG A 289 0.36 -6.39 -9.51
N ILE A 290 0.98 -5.75 -8.53
CA ILE A 290 1.15 -6.30 -7.19
C ILE A 290 0.07 -5.86 -6.21
N ASP A 291 -0.64 -4.77 -6.52
CA ASP A 291 -1.70 -4.16 -5.71
C ASP A 291 -2.68 -5.19 -5.11
N PRO A 292 -3.17 -6.20 -5.89
CA PRO A 292 -4.07 -7.21 -5.35
C PRO A 292 -3.53 -7.92 -4.11
N PHE A 293 -2.29 -8.40 -4.16
CA PHE A 293 -1.75 -9.18 -3.06
C PHE A 293 -1.30 -8.33 -1.87
N LEU A 294 -1.13 -7.01 -2.04
CA LEU A 294 -0.87 -6.11 -0.91
C LEU A 294 -2.07 -6.13 0.04
N VAL A 295 -3.26 -5.97 -0.55
CA VAL A 295 -4.53 -5.92 0.18
C VAL A 295 -4.92 -7.30 0.69
N ASP A 296 -4.67 -8.36 -0.09
CA ASP A 296 -4.99 -9.73 0.35
C ASP A 296 -4.12 -10.19 1.52
N LEU A 297 -2.82 -9.88 1.52
CA LEU A 297 -1.95 -10.16 2.68
C LEU A 297 -2.38 -9.38 3.92
N ALA A 298 -2.74 -8.11 3.77
CA ALA A 298 -3.23 -7.28 4.88
C ALA A 298 -4.53 -7.82 5.49
N ALA A 299 -5.32 -8.60 4.75
CA ALA A 299 -6.62 -9.06 5.24
C ALA A 299 -6.57 -10.20 6.24
N PHE A 300 -5.43 -10.89 6.38
CA PHE A 300 -5.26 -11.92 7.41
C PHE A 300 -5.23 -11.32 8.81
N HIS A 301 -4.69 -10.11 8.95
CA HIS A 301 -4.75 -9.26 10.14
C HIS A 301 -4.48 -7.83 9.70
N PRO A 302 -5.51 -7.00 9.45
CA PRO A 302 -5.31 -5.60 9.07
C PRO A 302 -4.55 -4.84 10.16
N PRO A 303 -3.70 -3.86 9.83
CA PRO A 303 -2.94 -3.15 10.85
C PRO A 303 -3.91 -2.44 11.81
N ASP A 304 -3.71 -2.62 13.11
CA ASP A 304 -4.52 -1.97 14.14
C ASP A 304 -4.15 -0.49 14.32
N TYR A 305 -2.92 -0.15 13.96
CA TYR A 305 -2.40 1.21 13.97
C TYR A 305 -1.20 1.35 13.03
N ALA A 306 -0.99 2.54 12.49
CA ALA A 306 0.13 2.85 11.61
C ALA A 306 0.95 4.02 12.14
N VAL A 307 2.27 3.93 12.00
CA VAL A 307 3.21 5.04 12.23
C VAL A 307 4.15 5.11 11.03
N VAL A 308 3.96 6.10 10.15
CA VAL A 308 4.78 6.25 8.95
C VAL A 308 6.00 7.09 9.26
N ASP A 309 7.17 6.51 9.01
CA ASP A 309 8.44 7.23 8.97
C ASP A 309 8.57 8.01 7.66
N GLY A 310 8.46 9.33 7.73
CA GLY A 310 8.77 10.24 6.63
C GLY A 310 9.96 11.15 6.95
N LEU A 311 10.89 10.72 7.81
CA LEU A 311 12.08 11.52 8.10
C LEU A 311 12.93 11.67 6.83
N ARG A 312 13.21 10.55 6.18
CA ARG A 312 13.93 10.47 4.91
C ARG A 312 13.40 9.32 4.07
N GLY A 313 13.20 9.54 2.78
CA GLY A 313 12.80 8.51 1.83
C GLY A 313 13.50 8.61 0.49
N LEU A 314 13.10 7.75 -0.44
CA LEU A 314 13.64 7.70 -1.80
C LEU A 314 12.58 8.10 -2.84
N GLN A 315 12.92 9.05 -3.71
CA GLN A 315 12.15 9.34 -4.91
C GLN A 315 12.59 8.47 -6.11
N TYR A 316 11.85 8.53 -7.22
CA TYR A 316 11.99 7.70 -8.42
C TYR A 316 11.65 6.22 -8.22
N GLN A 317 12.25 5.54 -7.26
CA GLN A 317 12.01 4.11 -7.03
C GLN A 317 12.50 3.69 -5.65
N GLU A 318 12.13 2.47 -5.26
CA GLU A 318 12.76 1.75 -4.17
C GLU A 318 14.22 1.43 -4.50
N HIS A 319 15.05 1.34 -3.45
CA HIS A 319 16.48 1.06 -3.53
C HIS A 319 17.31 2.06 -4.34
N ASN A 320 18.62 2.01 -4.20
CA ASN A 320 19.54 2.89 -4.91
C ASN A 320 19.38 2.77 -6.44
N CYS A 321 19.06 3.88 -7.10
CA CYS A 321 18.96 3.97 -8.56
C CYS A 321 20.07 4.81 -9.19
N GLY A 322 21.08 5.20 -8.39
CA GLY A 322 22.21 6.01 -8.84
C GLY A 322 21.92 7.49 -9.06
N ALA A 323 20.69 7.96 -8.80
CA ALA A 323 20.36 9.39 -8.91
C ALA A 323 20.91 10.18 -7.70
N ASN A 324 21.50 11.34 -7.98
CA ASN A 324 22.14 12.19 -6.97
C ASN A 324 21.13 12.77 -5.97
N ASP A 325 19.93 13.10 -6.44
CA ASP A 325 18.83 13.68 -5.67
C ASP A 325 17.81 12.63 -5.19
N GLN A 326 18.14 11.33 -5.27
CA GLN A 326 17.19 10.27 -4.91
C GLN A 326 16.71 10.36 -3.45
N MET A 327 17.60 10.70 -2.52
CA MET A 327 17.27 10.80 -1.10
C MET A 327 16.57 12.13 -0.83
N VAL A 328 15.37 12.05 -0.26
CA VAL A 328 14.57 13.23 0.09
C VAL A 328 14.37 13.26 1.59
N GLN A 329 14.93 14.27 2.24
CA GLN A 329 14.67 14.57 3.65
C GLN A 329 13.37 15.38 3.75
N SER A 330 12.42 14.89 4.54
CA SER A 330 11.12 15.55 4.76
C SER A 330 10.85 15.81 6.25
N ASN A 331 11.55 15.12 7.16
CA ASN A 331 11.44 15.27 8.60
C ASN A 331 9.98 15.31 9.07
N LEU A 332 9.16 14.35 8.62
CA LEU A 332 7.77 14.23 9.05
C LEU A 332 7.46 12.83 9.56
N VAL A 333 6.50 12.74 10.48
CA VAL A 333 5.93 11.48 10.96
C VAL A 333 4.42 11.56 10.82
N LEU A 334 3.81 10.48 10.34
CA LEU A 334 2.36 10.31 10.38
C LEU A 334 1.98 9.19 11.33
N ALA A 335 0.81 9.28 11.96
CA ALA A 335 0.26 8.17 12.72
C ALA A 335 -1.27 8.15 12.68
N GLY A 336 -1.88 6.97 12.70
CA GLY A 336 -3.33 6.84 12.68
C GLY A 336 -3.81 5.40 12.70
N GLU A 337 -5.08 5.21 13.06
CA GLU A 337 -5.74 3.90 13.10
C GLU A 337 -6.07 3.35 11.71
N ASP A 338 -6.49 4.21 10.79
CA ASP A 338 -6.90 3.82 9.44
C ASP A 338 -5.71 3.88 8.48
N ALA A 339 -5.10 2.73 8.21
CA ALA A 339 -3.95 2.61 7.31
C ALA A 339 -4.27 3.03 5.86
N VAL A 340 -5.52 2.89 5.40
CA VAL A 340 -5.93 3.32 4.05
C VAL A 340 -5.95 4.85 3.97
N ALA A 341 -6.48 5.50 5.01
CA ALA A 341 -6.49 6.96 5.09
C ALA A 341 -5.07 7.53 5.21
N VAL A 342 -4.22 6.88 6.00
CA VAL A 342 -2.79 7.23 6.12
C VAL A 342 -2.08 7.08 4.78
N ASP A 343 -2.21 5.96 4.07
CA ASP A 343 -1.60 5.76 2.75
C ASP A 343 -2.12 6.76 1.70
N SER A 344 -3.40 7.12 1.78
CA SER A 344 -4.00 8.18 0.95
C SER A 344 -3.31 9.52 1.20
N LEU A 345 -3.11 9.90 2.46
CA LEU A 345 -2.46 11.17 2.80
C LEU A 345 -0.99 11.17 2.40
N VAL A 346 -0.28 10.07 2.59
CA VAL A 346 1.11 9.93 2.12
C VAL A 346 1.17 10.11 0.60
N SER A 347 0.30 9.43 -0.16
CA SER A 347 0.30 9.57 -1.63
C SER A 347 0.09 11.01 -2.07
N TYR A 348 -0.79 11.74 -1.38
CA TYR A 348 -1.04 13.16 -1.60
C TYR A 348 0.20 14.01 -1.31
N LEU A 349 0.83 13.81 -0.14
CA LEU A 349 2.03 14.54 0.28
C LEU A 349 3.21 14.34 -0.67
N LEU A 350 3.35 13.15 -1.27
CA LEU A 350 4.35 12.84 -2.28
C LEU A 350 4.05 13.41 -3.67
N GLY A 351 2.88 14.04 -3.84
CA GLY A 351 2.47 14.70 -5.08
C GLY A 351 1.82 13.79 -6.11
N PHE A 352 1.29 12.63 -5.69
CA PHE A 352 0.36 11.84 -6.50
C PHE A 352 -1.07 12.36 -6.34
N ASN A 353 -1.94 11.95 -7.26
CA ASN A 353 -3.37 11.92 -7.02
C ASN A 353 -3.71 10.62 -6.26
N PRO A 354 -4.27 10.67 -5.04
CA PRO A 354 -4.61 9.46 -4.28
C PRO A 354 -5.57 8.50 -5.01
N TRP A 355 -6.38 9.03 -5.94
CA TRP A 355 -7.29 8.22 -6.75
C TRP A 355 -6.58 7.31 -7.75
N ASP A 356 -5.29 7.54 -8.00
CA ASP A 356 -4.47 6.72 -8.89
C ASP A 356 -3.91 5.46 -8.21
N MET A 357 -3.95 5.40 -6.88
CA MET A 357 -3.40 4.29 -6.12
C MET A 357 -4.38 3.12 -6.10
N GLU A 358 -4.08 2.08 -6.88
CA GLU A 358 -5.01 0.97 -7.08
C GLU A 358 -5.31 0.20 -5.80
N PHE A 359 -4.28 -0.09 -5.00
CA PHE A 359 -4.46 -0.80 -3.73
C PHE A 359 -5.40 -0.07 -2.76
N LEU A 360 -5.54 1.27 -2.84
CA LEU A 360 -6.51 2.02 -2.01
C LEU A 360 -7.96 1.72 -2.41
N HIS A 361 -8.25 1.55 -3.70
CA HIS A 361 -9.59 1.17 -4.16
C HIS A 361 -9.95 -0.25 -3.73
N MET A 362 -9.00 -1.19 -3.85
CA MET A 362 -9.16 -2.57 -3.40
C MET A 362 -9.38 -2.65 -1.88
N ALA A 363 -8.59 -1.91 -1.09
CA ALA A 363 -8.74 -1.87 0.37
C ALA A 363 -10.09 -1.27 0.80
N ALA A 364 -10.54 -0.20 0.14
CA ALA A 364 -11.85 0.40 0.38
C ALA A 364 -13.00 -0.56 0.03
N ARG A 365 -12.90 -1.31 -1.09
CA ARG A 365 -13.88 -2.36 -1.45
C ARG A 365 -13.98 -3.46 -0.39
N ARG A 366 -12.91 -3.68 0.38
CA ARG A 366 -12.85 -4.64 1.48
C ARG A 366 -13.17 -4.05 2.85
N GLU A 367 -13.62 -2.80 2.90
CA GLU A 367 -13.98 -2.11 4.15
C GLU A 367 -12.81 -2.03 5.15
N MET A 368 -11.57 -2.00 4.66
CA MET A 368 -10.37 -1.94 5.50
C MET A 368 -10.04 -0.52 5.99
N GLY A 369 -10.67 0.49 5.39
CA GLY A 369 -10.45 1.89 5.70
C GLY A 369 -11.01 2.82 4.64
N VAL A 370 -10.90 4.13 4.86
CA VAL A 370 -11.35 5.16 3.92
C VAL A 370 -10.20 5.67 3.08
N ARG A 371 -10.41 5.76 1.76
CA ARG A 371 -9.41 6.31 0.83
C ARG A 371 -9.64 7.78 0.49
N GLU A 372 -10.85 8.28 0.75
CA GLU A 372 -11.18 9.68 0.47
C GLU A 372 -10.69 10.57 1.62
N LEU A 373 -9.78 11.50 1.31
CA LEU A 373 -9.17 12.39 2.29
C LEU A 373 -10.18 13.31 2.98
N ASP A 374 -11.26 13.69 2.31
CA ASP A 374 -12.34 14.51 2.88
C ASP A 374 -13.19 13.77 3.93
N LYS A 375 -12.99 12.45 4.06
CA LYS A 375 -13.59 11.60 5.09
C LYS A 375 -12.62 11.27 6.23
N ALA A 376 -11.40 11.81 6.21
CA ALA A 376 -10.43 11.69 7.29
C ALA A 376 -10.10 13.06 7.88
N ASP A 377 -9.81 13.12 9.18
CA ASP A 377 -9.42 14.34 9.86
C ASP A 377 -7.91 14.35 10.07
N VAL A 378 -7.21 15.33 9.48
CA VAL A 378 -5.78 15.51 9.72
C VAL A 378 -5.58 16.46 10.90
N ALA A 379 -4.85 16.00 11.91
CA ALA A 379 -4.49 16.77 13.09
C ALA A 379 -2.98 17.01 13.12
N GLY A 380 -2.57 18.25 13.41
CA GLY A 380 -1.16 18.63 13.40
C GLY A 380 -0.92 19.72 12.36
N ALA A 381 0.01 19.48 11.45
CA ALA A 381 0.31 20.41 10.36
C ALA A 381 -0.72 20.34 9.22
N GLU A 382 -0.84 21.44 8.47
CA GLU A 382 -1.65 21.55 7.26
C GLU A 382 -0.98 20.76 6.10
N PRO A 383 -1.62 19.71 5.56
CA PRO A 383 -1.03 18.87 4.50
C PRO A 383 -0.51 19.64 3.29
N ASP A 384 -1.22 20.67 2.85
CA ASP A 384 -0.88 21.42 1.64
C ASP A 384 0.47 22.13 1.75
N LEU A 385 0.86 22.54 2.96
CA LEU A 385 2.16 23.17 3.22
C LEU A 385 3.33 22.17 3.20
N LEU A 386 3.03 20.88 3.32
CA LEU A 386 4.02 19.80 3.34
C LEU A 386 4.03 18.99 2.04
N ARG A 387 3.07 19.23 1.14
CA ARG A 387 2.99 18.55 -0.15
C ARG A 387 4.19 18.93 -1.01
N ARG A 388 4.97 17.92 -1.38
CA ARG A 388 6.11 18.05 -2.29
C ARG A 388 5.98 17.02 -3.40
N ARG A 389 6.10 17.45 -4.65
CA ARG A 389 6.12 16.53 -5.79
C ARG A 389 7.45 15.79 -5.84
N TRP A 390 7.44 14.55 -5.40
CA TRP A 390 8.56 13.64 -5.59
C TRP A 390 8.53 13.13 -7.02
N ALA A 391 9.70 12.78 -7.54
CA ALA A 391 9.78 12.15 -8.82
C ALA A 391 9.17 10.74 -8.77
N LYS A 392 8.34 10.45 -9.76
CA LYS A 392 7.52 9.24 -9.84
C LYS A 392 8.31 8.07 -10.45
N PRO A 393 7.80 6.84 -10.30
CA PRO A 393 8.45 5.70 -10.90
C PRO A 393 8.39 5.73 -12.42
N LYS A 394 9.45 5.16 -13.02
CA LYS A 394 9.53 5.03 -14.47
C LYS A 394 8.35 4.19 -14.97
N GLY A 395 7.62 4.72 -15.94
CA GLY A 395 6.42 4.07 -16.46
C GLY A 395 5.23 4.16 -15.52
N TRP A 396 5.22 5.12 -14.58
CA TRP A 396 4.01 5.46 -13.82
C TRP A 396 2.89 5.90 -14.75
N PHE A 397 1.71 5.40 -14.45
CA PHE A 397 0.45 5.90 -14.97
C PHE A 397 -0.60 5.59 -13.90
N GLY A 398 -1.53 6.52 -13.77
CA GLY A 398 -2.59 6.49 -12.80
C GLY A 398 -3.65 5.46 -13.14
N ARG A 399 -4.80 5.58 -12.49
CA ARG A 399 -5.82 4.53 -12.59
C ARG A 399 -6.62 4.64 -13.90
N ALA A 400 -6.66 3.55 -14.66
CA ALA A 400 -7.45 3.47 -15.89
C ALA A 400 -8.96 3.44 -15.61
N ASN A 401 -9.76 3.60 -16.66
CA ASN A 401 -11.16 3.22 -16.57
C ASN A 401 -11.32 1.70 -16.39
N ARG A 402 -12.23 1.31 -15.50
CA ARG A 402 -12.62 -0.10 -15.28
C ARG A 402 -14.08 -0.39 -15.53
N LEU A 403 -14.89 0.66 -15.66
CA LEU A 403 -16.33 0.56 -15.82
C LEU A 403 -16.65 0.82 -17.29
N TRP A 404 -16.96 -0.25 -18.01
CA TRP A 404 -17.17 -0.22 -19.44
C TRP A 404 -18.56 -0.73 -19.80
N ARG A 405 -19.01 -0.34 -20.97
CA ARG A 405 -20.01 -1.07 -21.74
C ARG A 405 -19.35 -1.57 -23.01
N ILE A 406 -19.47 -2.84 -23.34
CA ILE A 406 -18.74 -3.45 -24.45
C ILE A 406 -19.66 -4.27 -25.36
N THR A 407 -19.31 -4.32 -26.65
CA THR A 407 -20.07 -5.03 -27.69
C THR A 407 -19.16 -5.60 -28.78
N ALA A 408 -19.68 -6.62 -29.48
CA ALA A 408 -19.16 -7.08 -30.78
C ALA A 408 -20.08 -6.70 -31.95
N ASN A 409 -21.10 -5.87 -31.70
CA ASN A 409 -21.99 -5.27 -32.69
C ASN A 409 -21.99 -3.74 -32.52
N PRO A 410 -20.95 -3.04 -32.97
CA PRO A 410 -20.79 -1.60 -32.72
C PRO A 410 -21.76 -0.71 -33.53
N ALA A 411 -22.65 -1.30 -34.33
CA ALA A 411 -23.74 -0.59 -35.00
C ALA A 411 -24.86 -0.19 -34.02
N GLU A 412 -25.01 -0.91 -32.90
CA GLU A 412 -25.97 -0.58 -31.85
C GLU A 412 -25.52 0.64 -31.02
N PRO A 413 -26.46 1.42 -30.45
CA PRO A 413 -26.13 2.51 -29.54
C PRO A 413 -25.41 2.04 -28.26
N ALA A 414 -24.47 2.84 -27.75
CA ALA A 414 -23.66 2.49 -26.57
C ALA A 414 -24.49 2.15 -25.31
N GLY A 415 -25.65 2.77 -25.14
CA GLY A 415 -26.57 2.49 -24.03
C GLY A 415 -27.15 1.06 -24.03
N GLN A 416 -27.09 0.34 -25.15
CA GLN A 416 -27.56 -1.05 -25.28
C GLN A 416 -26.44 -2.08 -25.09
N TRP A 417 -25.18 -1.64 -25.06
CA TRP A 417 -24.04 -2.54 -24.90
C TRP A 417 -23.96 -3.11 -23.48
N LYS A 418 -23.31 -4.27 -23.35
CA LYS A 418 -23.26 -5.04 -22.09
C LYS A 418 -22.34 -4.34 -21.08
N PRO A 419 -22.79 -4.04 -19.85
CA PRO A 419 -21.90 -3.59 -18.78
C PRO A 419 -20.79 -4.60 -18.49
N CYS A 420 -19.60 -4.10 -18.22
CA CYS A 420 -18.41 -4.88 -17.94
C CYS A 420 -17.52 -4.11 -16.96
N GLU A 421 -17.29 -4.69 -15.79
CA GLU A 421 -16.22 -4.25 -14.88
C GLU A 421 -14.99 -5.12 -15.13
N ILE A 422 -13.86 -4.50 -15.42
CA ILE A 422 -12.57 -5.21 -15.58
C ILE A 422 -11.77 -5.16 -14.27
N PRO A 423 -11.00 -6.22 -13.93
CA PRO A 423 -10.28 -6.30 -12.66
C PRO A 423 -9.05 -5.38 -12.60
N THR A 424 -8.52 -4.99 -13.75
CA THR A 424 -7.29 -4.21 -13.95
C THR A 424 -7.56 -3.14 -15.01
N ASP A 425 -6.58 -2.82 -15.86
CA ASP A 425 -6.64 -1.64 -16.72
C ASP A 425 -7.03 -1.94 -18.16
N THR A 426 -7.04 -3.22 -18.56
CA THR A 426 -7.17 -3.64 -19.95
C THR A 426 -8.42 -4.47 -20.19
N ILE A 427 -9.22 -4.07 -21.18
CA ILE A 427 -10.25 -4.92 -21.77
C ILE A 427 -9.56 -5.93 -22.68
N HIS A 428 -9.78 -7.21 -22.42
CA HIS A 428 -9.36 -8.32 -23.27
C HIS A 428 -10.58 -8.84 -24.03
N PHE A 429 -10.79 -8.35 -25.25
CA PHE A 429 -12.00 -8.67 -26.02
C PHE A 429 -12.07 -10.16 -26.38
N ASP A 430 -10.93 -10.80 -26.61
CA ASP A 430 -10.85 -12.25 -26.82
C ASP A 430 -11.32 -13.05 -25.60
N ARG A 431 -10.91 -12.65 -24.40
CA ARG A 431 -11.41 -13.27 -23.15
C ARG A 431 -12.89 -13.04 -22.96
N TRP A 432 -13.37 -11.83 -23.27
CA TRP A 432 -14.79 -11.48 -23.13
C TRP A 432 -15.68 -12.20 -24.16
N SER A 433 -15.24 -12.34 -25.41
CA SER A 433 -16.00 -13.03 -26.47
C SER A 433 -15.82 -14.55 -26.46
N GLY A 434 -14.98 -15.10 -25.57
CA GLY A 434 -14.77 -16.54 -25.42
C GLY A 434 -13.81 -17.17 -26.41
N GLY A 435 -12.89 -16.39 -27.01
CA GLY A 435 -11.87 -16.91 -27.93
C GLY A 435 -11.19 -15.85 -28.77
N ALA A 436 -10.21 -16.28 -29.57
CA ALA A 436 -9.49 -15.42 -30.50
C ALA A 436 -10.42 -14.69 -31.48
N ALA A 437 -10.11 -13.42 -31.78
CA ALA A 437 -10.87 -12.65 -32.75
C ALA A 437 -10.32 -12.81 -34.18
N PRO A 438 -11.14 -13.12 -35.18
CA PRO A 438 -10.70 -13.11 -36.57
C PRO A 438 -10.38 -11.68 -37.04
N SER A 439 -9.45 -11.57 -37.99
CA SER A 439 -9.09 -10.28 -38.60
C SER A 439 -10.33 -9.61 -39.21
N GLY A 440 -10.44 -8.29 -39.04
CA GLY A 440 -11.60 -7.49 -39.47
C GLY A 440 -12.79 -7.51 -38.50
N ARG A 441 -12.80 -8.37 -37.47
CA ARG A 441 -13.86 -8.35 -36.45
C ARG A 441 -13.80 -7.04 -35.67
N THR A 442 -14.92 -6.32 -35.60
CA THR A 442 -14.99 -5.05 -34.86
C THR A 442 -15.66 -5.24 -33.49
N PHE A 443 -15.04 -4.67 -32.48
CA PHE A 443 -15.56 -4.52 -31.13
C PHE A 443 -15.72 -3.03 -30.80
N ALA A 444 -16.48 -2.72 -29.76
CA ALA A 444 -16.46 -1.38 -29.18
C ALA A 444 -16.58 -1.41 -27.66
N ALA A 445 -16.05 -0.37 -27.04
CA ALA A 445 -16.14 -0.10 -25.62
C ALA A 445 -16.54 1.37 -25.40
N ALA A 446 -17.47 1.60 -24.48
CA ALA A 446 -17.91 2.93 -24.08
C ALA A 446 -17.82 3.09 -22.57
N THR A 447 -17.58 4.32 -22.13
CA THR A 447 -17.61 4.71 -20.73
C THR A 447 -18.02 6.18 -20.63
N ARG A 448 -18.46 6.58 -19.45
CA ARG A 448 -18.81 7.97 -19.16
C ARG A 448 -17.87 8.54 -18.10
N ILE A 449 -17.52 9.81 -18.26
CA ILE A 449 -16.63 10.54 -17.36
C ILE A 449 -17.39 11.73 -16.80
N GLU A 450 -17.58 11.76 -15.49
CA GLU A 450 -18.05 12.95 -14.78
C GLU A 450 -16.85 13.88 -14.54
N SER A 451 -16.96 15.12 -15.02
CA SER A 451 -16.01 16.21 -14.74
C SER A 451 -16.73 17.34 -14.01
N ARG A 452 -16.11 17.87 -12.95
CA ARG A 452 -16.69 18.98 -12.16
C ARG A 452 -16.69 20.32 -12.91
N GLY A 453 -15.89 20.44 -13.96
CA GLY A 453 -15.75 21.64 -14.76
C GLY A 453 -15.00 21.36 -16.05
N HIS A 454 -14.66 22.42 -16.79
CA HIS A 454 -13.79 22.28 -17.96
C HIS A 454 -12.41 21.79 -17.52
N ALA A 455 -11.90 20.75 -18.18
CA ALA A 455 -10.59 20.22 -17.87
C ALA A 455 -9.82 19.87 -19.15
N LYS A 456 -8.60 20.40 -19.26
CA LYS A 456 -7.63 19.94 -20.26
C LYS A 456 -7.04 18.61 -19.81
N ALA A 457 -6.95 17.66 -20.73
CA ALA A 457 -6.45 16.33 -20.44
C ALA A 457 -5.70 15.74 -21.63
N PHE A 458 -5.01 14.64 -21.37
CA PHE A 458 -4.51 13.74 -22.39
C PHE A 458 -5.26 12.41 -22.30
N LEU A 459 -5.92 12.03 -23.39
CA LEU A 459 -6.46 10.68 -23.55
C LEU A 459 -5.32 9.75 -23.92
N TRP A 460 -4.97 8.86 -23.00
CA TRP A 460 -3.97 7.81 -23.19
C TRP A 460 -4.67 6.49 -23.51
N ILE A 461 -4.40 5.93 -24.68
CA ILE A 461 -4.95 4.65 -25.11
C ILE A 461 -3.82 3.63 -25.31
N GLY A 462 -3.96 2.46 -24.69
CA GLY A 462 -3.26 1.26 -25.11
C GLY A 462 -4.18 0.42 -25.98
N ALA A 463 -3.72 -0.04 -27.16
CA ALA A 463 -4.56 -0.84 -28.05
C ALA A 463 -3.79 -1.93 -28.81
N THR A 464 -4.46 -3.03 -29.15
CA THR A 464 -4.02 -4.03 -30.14
C THR A 464 -5.11 -4.16 -31.20
N GLY A 465 -4.87 -3.64 -32.40
CA GLY A 465 -5.90 -3.46 -33.44
C GLY A 465 -5.82 -2.09 -34.10
N ARG A 466 -6.71 -1.86 -35.07
CA ARG A 466 -7.02 -0.53 -35.60
C ARG A 466 -8.17 0.05 -34.80
N PHE A 467 -8.06 1.26 -34.29
CA PHE A 467 -9.09 1.84 -33.43
C PHE A 467 -9.42 3.29 -33.76
N GLN A 468 -10.62 3.69 -33.33
CA GLN A 468 -11.09 5.07 -33.36
C GLN A 468 -11.70 5.40 -32.01
N ALA A 469 -11.22 6.47 -31.37
CA ALA A 469 -11.75 7.01 -30.13
C ALA A 469 -12.55 8.29 -30.42
N HIS A 470 -13.76 8.33 -29.91
CA HIS A 470 -14.67 9.46 -29.99
C HIS A 470 -14.97 9.97 -28.57
N LEU A 471 -14.88 11.28 -28.37
CA LEU A 471 -15.28 11.95 -27.14
C LEU A 471 -16.45 12.86 -27.46
N ASN A 472 -17.59 12.67 -26.78
CA ASN A 472 -18.83 13.41 -27.02
C ASN A 472 -19.25 13.37 -28.51
N GLY A 473 -19.12 12.20 -29.14
CA GLY A 473 -19.42 11.98 -30.57
C GLY A 473 -18.39 12.52 -31.55
N LYS A 474 -17.43 13.34 -31.11
CA LYS A 474 -16.34 13.86 -31.96
C LYS A 474 -15.18 12.87 -32.02
N LEU A 475 -14.73 12.51 -33.22
CA LEU A 475 -13.50 11.73 -33.39
C LEU A 475 -12.31 12.53 -32.85
N VAL A 476 -11.61 11.97 -31.87
CA VAL A 476 -10.42 12.60 -31.26
C VAL A 476 -9.14 11.88 -31.65
N LEU A 477 -9.17 10.57 -31.89
CA LEU A 477 -7.98 9.79 -32.24
C LEU A 477 -8.35 8.60 -33.11
N ALA A 478 -7.56 8.31 -34.15
CA ALA A 478 -7.70 7.13 -35.00
C ALA A 478 -6.31 6.59 -35.36
N GLU A 479 -6.04 5.34 -35.03
CA GLU A 479 -4.69 4.77 -35.11
C GLU A 479 -4.71 3.27 -35.42
N GLU A 480 -3.59 2.74 -35.91
CA GLU A 480 -3.38 1.30 -36.10
C GLU A 480 -2.17 0.83 -35.28
N SER A 481 -2.41 -0.07 -34.32
CA SER A 481 -1.35 -0.59 -33.46
C SER A 481 -0.58 -1.71 -34.15
N ARG A 482 0.58 -1.36 -34.72
CA ARG A 482 1.53 -2.28 -35.35
C ARG A 482 2.65 -2.77 -34.43
N THR A 483 2.65 -2.30 -33.17
CA THR A 483 3.73 -2.59 -32.21
C THR A 483 3.20 -3.33 -30.99
N ARG A 484 4.11 -3.72 -30.09
CA ARG A 484 3.74 -4.36 -28.82
C ARG A 484 2.84 -3.42 -28.00
N TYR A 485 1.73 -3.98 -27.51
CA TYR A 485 0.81 -3.30 -26.60
C TYR A 485 1.54 -2.69 -25.40
N ARG A 486 1.24 -1.42 -25.13
CA ARG A 486 1.65 -0.66 -23.94
C ARG A 486 0.50 0.22 -23.49
N ASN A 487 0.34 0.42 -22.19
CA ASN A 487 -0.60 1.41 -21.66
C ASN A 487 -0.13 2.82 -22.10
N GLY A 488 -1.07 3.66 -22.51
CA GLY A 488 -0.78 5.01 -23.02
C GLY A 488 0.13 5.03 -24.26
N GLN A 489 0.09 3.98 -25.09
CA GLN A 489 0.84 3.90 -26.36
C GLN A 489 0.50 5.05 -27.30
N PHE A 490 -0.77 5.47 -27.32
CA PHE A 490 -1.26 6.59 -28.10
C PHE A 490 -1.78 7.65 -27.16
N GLN A 491 -1.42 8.90 -27.41
CA GLN A 491 -1.75 10.03 -26.52
C GLN A 491 -2.29 11.17 -27.36
N GLN A 492 -3.43 11.71 -26.96
CA GLN A 492 -4.09 12.80 -27.66
C GLN A 492 -4.57 13.85 -26.65
N SER A 493 -4.31 15.12 -26.91
CA SER A 493 -4.91 16.19 -26.11
C SER A 493 -6.42 16.24 -26.35
N VAL A 494 -7.18 16.33 -25.26
CA VAL A 494 -8.64 16.41 -25.25
C VAL A 494 -9.09 17.43 -24.20
N GLU A 495 -10.33 17.88 -24.33
CA GLU A 495 -10.98 18.74 -23.34
C GLU A 495 -12.25 18.05 -22.86
N LEU A 496 -12.44 18.03 -21.54
CA LEU A 496 -13.67 17.56 -20.90
C LEU A 496 -14.57 18.77 -20.64
N GLU A 497 -15.85 18.61 -20.97
CA GLU A 497 -16.89 19.56 -20.62
C GLU A 497 -17.38 19.34 -19.18
N PRO A 498 -17.92 20.37 -18.50
CA PRO A 498 -18.61 20.20 -17.23
C PRO A 498 -19.74 19.16 -17.35
N GLY A 499 -19.86 18.28 -16.36
CA GLY A 499 -20.85 17.21 -16.35
C GLY A 499 -20.33 15.93 -16.99
N VAL A 500 -21.19 15.25 -17.75
CA VAL A 500 -20.94 13.89 -18.25
C VAL A 500 -20.39 13.92 -19.68
N ASN A 501 -19.21 13.34 -19.86
CA ASN A 501 -18.56 13.17 -21.15
C ASN A 501 -18.59 11.69 -21.56
N GLU A 502 -18.93 11.38 -22.80
CA GLU A 502 -18.97 10.00 -23.30
C GLU A 502 -17.72 9.69 -24.13
N LEU A 503 -16.96 8.67 -23.73
CA LEU A 503 -15.83 8.14 -24.49
C LEU A 503 -16.25 6.82 -25.14
N VAL A 504 -16.14 6.74 -26.46
CA VAL A 504 -16.42 5.53 -27.25
C VAL A 504 -15.19 5.14 -28.06
N ILE A 505 -14.70 3.91 -27.87
CA ILE A 505 -13.58 3.34 -28.62
C ILE A 505 -14.11 2.19 -29.48
N ARG A 506 -13.97 2.32 -30.80
CA ARG A 506 -14.22 1.24 -31.78
C ARG A 506 -12.89 0.61 -32.11
N LEU A 507 -12.81 -0.72 -32.11
CA LEU A 507 -11.58 -1.49 -32.31
C LEU A 507 -11.82 -2.60 -33.33
N GLU A 508 -11.14 -2.54 -34.47
CA GLU A 508 -11.05 -3.60 -35.45
C GLU A 508 -9.85 -4.49 -35.15
N ALA A 509 -10.10 -5.80 -35.01
CA ALA A 509 -9.07 -6.78 -34.76
C ALA A 509 -8.19 -6.97 -36.01
N ILE A 510 -6.89 -6.77 -35.86
CA ILE A 510 -5.86 -7.16 -36.84
C ILE A 510 -4.94 -8.27 -36.30
N HIS A 511 -5.15 -8.64 -35.03
CA HIS A 511 -4.46 -9.69 -34.29
C HIS A 511 -5.50 -10.50 -33.50
N PRO A 512 -5.27 -11.81 -33.26
CA PRO A 512 -6.16 -12.68 -32.46
C PRO A 512 -6.57 -12.20 -31.07
N HIS A 513 -5.86 -11.23 -30.49
CA HIS A 513 -6.02 -10.77 -29.11
C HIS A 513 -6.24 -9.25 -29.05
N PRO A 514 -7.40 -8.75 -29.51
CA PRO A 514 -7.72 -7.34 -29.45
C PRO A 514 -7.86 -6.86 -28.00
N ARG A 515 -7.21 -5.75 -27.69
CA ARG A 515 -7.14 -5.17 -26.34
C ARG A 515 -7.29 -3.67 -26.39
N VAL A 516 -7.89 -3.09 -25.36
CA VAL A 516 -7.97 -1.63 -25.15
C VAL A 516 -7.82 -1.28 -23.67
N SER A 517 -7.10 -0.21 -23.37
CA SER A 517 -7.13 0.52 -22.10
C SER A 517 -7.29 2.01 -22.36
N ALA A 518 -7.87 2.76 -21.41
CA ALA A 518 -8.02 4.21 -21.51
C ALA A 518 -7.75 4.89 -20.16
N TYR A 519 -6.99 5.98 -20.23
CA TYR A 519 -6.68 6.86 -19.10
C TYR A 519 -6.91 8.30 -19.51
N LEU A 520 -7.31 9.13 -18.56
CA LEU A 520 -7.40 10.58 -18.72
C LEU A 520 -6.36 11.22 -17.83
N ILE A 521 -5.23 11.57 -18.45
CA ILE A 521 -4.06 12.10 -17.77
C ILE A 521 -4.15 13.61 -17.69
N GLY A 522 -3.72 14.19 -16.57
CA GLY A 522 -3.73 15.63 -16.34
C GLY A 522 -2.85 16.40 -17.34
N PRO A 523 -2.98 17.74 -17.40
CA PRO A 523 -2.27 18.59 -18.36
C PRO A 523 -0.74 18.47 -18.37
N ARG A 524 -0.14 17.99 -17.27
CA ARG A 524 1.31 17.76 -17.16
C ARG A 524 1.78 16.54 -17.97
N ASN A 525 0.86 15.69 -18.40
CA ASN A 525 1.13 14.47 -19.14
C ASN A 525 2.15 13.53 -18.46
N ASP A 526 2.13 13.46 -17.13
CA ASP A 526 3.12 12.76 -16.30
C ASP A 526 2.58 11.46 -15.68
N GLY A 527 1.49 10.95 -16.25
CA GLY A 527 0.82 9.74 -15.82
C GLY A 527 -0.24 9.93 -14.74
N ASP A 528 -0.34 11.05 -14.03
CA ASP A 528 -1.45 11.23 -13.07
C ASP A 528 -2.77 11.46 -13.78
N THR A 529 -3.85 10.89 -13.26
CA THR A 529 -5.18 11.20 -13.77
C THR A 529 -5.57 12.64 -13.48
N VAL A 530 -6.43 13.21 -14.32
CA VAL A 530 -7.05 14.51 -14.06
C VAL A 530 -7.69 14.51 -12.68
N GLU A 531 -7.29 15.41 -11.79
CA GLU A 531 -7.84 15.47 -10.44
C GLU A 531 -9.36 15.75 -10.48
N GLY A 532 -10.12 15.00 -9.68
CA GLY A 532 -11.56 15.22 -9.50
C GLY A 532 -12.49 14.59 -10.53
N ILE A 533 -11.98 13.96 -11.59
CA ILE A 533 -12.83 13.21 -12.53
C ILE A 533 -13.34 11.90 -11.90
N ARG A 534 -14.45 11.37 -12.41
CA ARG A 534 -14.96 10.05 -12.05
C ARG A 534 -15.38 9.25 -13.28
N TRP A 535 -14.90 8.02 -13.36
CA TRP A 535 -15.37 7.05 -14.34
C TRP A 535 -16.72 6.47 -13.95
N MET A 536 -17.60 6.25 -14.93
CA MET A 536 -18.95 5.72 -14.77
C MET A 536 -19.24 4.62 -15.80
N GLY A 537 -19.94 3.57 -15.37
CA GLY A 537 -20.35 2.42 -16.20
C GLY A 537 -21.65 2.55 -16.98
#